data_AF-A0A165A4E9-F1
#
_entry.id   AF-A0A165A4E9-F1
#
_cell.length_a   1.000
_cell.length_b   1.000
_cell.length_c   1.000
_cell.angle_alpha   90.00
_cell.angle_beta   90.00
_cell.angle_gamma   90.00
#
_symmetry.space_group_name_H-M   'P 1'
#
loop_
_entity.id
_entity.type
_entity.pdbx_description
1 polymer ?
#
loop_
_entity_poly.entity_id
_entity_poly.type
_entity_poly.pdbx_seq_one_letter_code
_entity_poly.pdbx_strand_id
1 'polypeptide(L)'
;MEFLKIQRRHIAKHAKTRSLFKQRLPCGLLTLVHVSLLTAWALWWGFSPCFSLESLSKLHSSPPSTLNCTMDSANRRHDSPNKTFYDDAKLNYSIGSPLQNWDDKRRFWLKHHPFYAAEDRVLMLTGSQPFPCHNPIGDFFQLRFFKNKVDYCRIHGYDIFYNNAILHPKMDSYWAKTPIIRAAILAHPEAEWIWWVDSDAVITDMDFRLPLDKYKDYNLVVDGWPGMIYVKGMVDIVISV
;
A
#
# COMPACT_ATOMS: atom_id res chain seq x y z
N MET A 1 -18.77 14.56 22.40
CA MET A 1 -20.09 13.89 22.57
C MET A 1 -21.06 14.07 21.41
N GLU A 2 -20.98 15.13 20.60
CA GLU A 2 -21.93 15.34 19.47
C GLU A 2 -21.70 14.40 18.27
N PHE A 3 -20.46 14.02 17.97
CA PHE A 3 -20.16 13.08 16.87
C PHE A 3 -20.84 11.70 17.04
N LEU A 4 -20.85 11.18 18.27
CA LEU A 4 -21.51 9.91 18.60
C LEU A 4 -23.04 10.00 18.50
N LYS A 5 -23.63 11.18 18.77
CA LYS A 5 -25.07 11.40 18.59
C LYS A 5 -25.46 11.50 17.11
N ILE A 6 -24.59 12.04 16.27
CA ILE A 6 -24.80 12.12 14.81
C ILE A 6 -24.74 10.72 14.19
N GLN A 7 -23.75 9.91 14.56
CA GLN A 7 -23.61 8.51 14.14
C GLN A 7 -24.83 7.65 14.55
N ARG A 8 -25.28 7.74 15.81
CA ARG A 8 -26.47 7.01 16.28
C ARG A 8 -27.76 7.40 15.55
N ARG A 9 -27.93 8.68 15.22
CA ARG A 9 -29.07 9.17 14.42
C ARG A 9 -29.06 8.64 12.99
N HIS A 10 -27.89 8.51 12.38
CA HIS A 10 -27.76 7.96 11.02
C HIS A 10 -28.10 6.46 10.97
N ILE A 11 -27.65 5.69 11.95
CA ILE A 11 -27.93 4.25 12.07
C ILE A 11 -29.43 4.00 12.32
N ALA A 12 -30.06 4.79 13.19
CA ALA A 12 -31.50 4.68 13.46
C ALA A 12 -32.37 5.03 12.23
N LYS A 13 -31.95 6.00 11.41
CA LYS A 13 -32.60 6.31 10.13
C LYS A 13 -32.57 5.12 9.18
N HIS A 14 -31.41 4.48 8.99
CA HIS A 14 -31.28 3.32 8.10
C HIS A 14 -32.07 2.09 8.58
N ALA A 15 -32.18 1.86 9.90
CA ALA A 15 -32.99 0.78 10.45
C ALA A 15 -34.50 0.98 10.19
N LYS A 16 -34.99 2.22 10.27
CA LYS A 16 -36.41 2.56 10.02
C LYS A 16 -36.77 2.48 8.53
N THR A 17 -35.85 2.89 7.64
CA THR A 17 -36.04 2.77 6.17
C THR A 17 -36.09 1.31 5.71
N ARG A 18 -35.31 0.41 6.34
CA ARG A 18 -35.37 -1.04 6.07
C ARG A 18 -36.68 -1.70 6.53
N SER A 19 -37.32 -1.18 7.57
CA SER A 19 -38.61 -1.68 8.06
C SER A 19 -39.78 -1.27 7.16
N LEU A 20 -39.74 -0.06 6.58
CA LEU A 20 -40.80 0.45 5.69
C LEU A 20 -40.79 -0.21 4.30
N PHE A 21 -39.65 -0.71 3.83
CA PHE A 21 -39.56 -1.41 2.54
C PHE A 21 -40.10 -2.86 2.59
N LYS A 22 -40.58 -3.32 3.75
CA LYS A 22 -41.17 -4.66 3.96
C LYS A 22 -42.70 -4.63 4.00
N GLN A 23 -43.34 -3.65 3.37
CA GLN A 23 -44.79 -3.63 3.14
C GLN A 23 -45.11 -3.92 1.68
N ARG A 24 -45.66 -5.14 1.48
CA ARG A 24 -46.42 -5.68 0.34
C ARG A 24 -46.56 -4.76 -0.89
N LEU A 25 -45.71 -4.98 -1.90
CA LEU A 25 -46.06 -4.76 -3.30
C LEU A 25 -46.41 -6.11 -3.95
N PRO A 26 -47.46 -6.21 -4.78
CA PRO A 26 -47.86 -7.48 -5.39
C PRO A 26 -46.78 -7.98 -6.36
N CYS A 27 -46.14 -9.10 -6.01
CA CYS A 27 -45.02 -9.75 -6.73
C CYS A 27 -45.29 -10.08 -8.21
N GLY A 28 -46.52 -9.97 -8.70
CA GLY A 28 -46.87 -10.34 -10.09
C GLY A 28 -46.54 -9.28 -11.14
N LEU A 29 -46.59 -7.97 -10.80
CA LEU A 29 -46.39 -6.92 -11.81
C LEU A 29 -44.90 -6.59 -12.05
N LEU A 30 -44.07 -6.65 -11.01
CA LEU A 30 -42.65 -6.30 -11.09
C LEU A 30 -41.81 -7.35 -11.84
N THR A 31 -42.20 -8.62 -11.77
CA THR A 31 -41.49 -9.71 -12.45
C THR A 31 -41.75 -9.70 -13.95
N LEU A 32 -42.98 -9.41 -14.38
CA LEU A 32 -43.31 -9.30 -15.81
C LEU A 32 -42.58 -8.12 -16.47
N VAL A 33 -42.53 -6.95 -15.82
CA VAL A 33 -41.83 -5.78 -16.34
C VAL A 33 -40.32 -6.03 -16.47
N HIS A 34 -39.69 -6.72 -15.51
CA HIS A 34 -38.27 -7.05 -15.59
C HIS A 34 -37.96 -8.08 -16.69
N VAL A 35 -38.80 -9.10 -16.88
CA VAL A 35 -38.61 -10.08 -17.95
C VAL A 35 -38.78 -9.41 -19.33
N SER A 36 -39.77 -8.53 -19.50
CA SER A 36 -39.98 -7.79 -20.74
C SER A 36 -38.83 -6.81 -21.05
N LEU A 37 -38.26 -6.15 -20.04
CA LEU A 37 -37.12 -5.26 -20.22
C LEU A 37 -35.84 -6.03 -20.60
N LEU A 38 -35.60 -7.19 -19.99
CA LEU A 38 -34.43 -8.02 -20.30
C LEU A 38 -34.53 -8.65 -21.69
N THR A 39 -35.71 -9.09 -22.12
CA THR A 39 -35.91 -9.61 -23.49
C THR A 39 -35.81 -8.50 -24.54
N ALA A 40 -36.34 -7.31 -24.26
CA ALA A 40 -36.18 -6.15 -25.14
C ALA A 40 -34.71 -5.72 -25.24
N TRP A 41 -33.95 -5.75 -24.14
CA TRP A 41 -32.51 -5.49 -24.15
C TRP A 41 -31.74 -6.54 -24.96
N ALA A 42 -32.04 -7.82 -24.77
CA ALA A 42 -31.41 -8.91 -25.51
C ALA A 42 -31.68 -8.82 -27.02
N LEU A 43 -32.90 -8.47 -27.42
CA LEU A 43 -33.26 -8.24 -28.82
C LEU A 43 -32.61 -6.97 -29.39
N TRP A 44 -32.45 -5.91 -28.60
CA TRP A 44 -31.75 -4.69 -29.03
C TRP A 44 -30.26 -4.93 -29.29
N TRP A 45 -29.62 -5.78 -28.48
CA TRP A 45 -28.24 -6.20 -28.70
C TRP A 45 -28.09 -7.22 -29.83
N GLY A 46 -29.08 -8.10 -30.02
CA GLY A 46 -29.10 -9.09 -31.10
C GLY A 46 -29.33 -8.51 -32.50
N PHE A 47 -29.98 -7.35 -32.61
CA PHE A 47 -30.25 -6.66 -33.89
C PHE A 47 -29.42 -5.37 -34.07
N SER A 48 -28.53 -5.04 -33.14
CA SER A 48 -27.56 -3.96 -33.35
C SER A 48 -26.52 -4.40 -34.40
N PRO A 49 -26.26 -3.62 -35.46
CA PRO A 49 -25.38 -4.02 -36.57
C PRO A 49 -23.89 -4.11 -36.20
N CYS A 50 -23.57 -4.03 -34.90
CA CYS A 50 -22.19 -4.03 -34.40
C CYS A 50 -21.60 -5.44 -34.24
N PHE A 51 -22.42 -6.51 -34.26
CA PHE A 51 -21.93 -7.89 -34.28
C PHE A 51 -22.07 -8.50 -35.68
N SER A 52 -21.36 -7.94 -36.66
CA SER A 52 -21.05 -8.67 -37.89
C SER A 52 -20.02 -9.75 -37.56
N LEU A 53 -20.35 -11.01 -37.87
CA LEU A 53 -19.45 -12.17 -37.73
C LEU A 53 -18.15 -11.99 -38.54
N GLU A 54 -18.13 -11.08 -39.54
CA GLU A 54 -16.92 -10.69 -40.28
C GLU A 54 -15.92 -9.89 -39.42
N SER A 55 -16.36 -9.24 -38.35
CA SER A 55 -15.46 -8.51 -37.44
C SER A 55 -14.64 -9.46 -36.56
N LEU A 56 -15.16 -10.65 -36.28
CA LEU A 56 -14.46 -11.66 -35.47
C LEU A 56 -13.42 -12.42 -36.29
N SER A 57 -13.69 -12.67 -37.56
CA SER A 57 -12.72 -13.32 -38.47
C SER A 57 -11.55 -12.41 -38.83
N LYS A 58 -11.77 -11.08 -38.86
CA LYS A 58 -10.69 -10.08 -39.00
C LYS A 58 -9.77 -10.01 -37.78
N LEU A 59 -10.27 -10.29 -36.57
CA LEU A 59 -9.45 -10.30 -35.35
C LEU A 59 -8.50 -11.51 -35.28
N HIS A 60 -8.80 -12.59 -36.01
CA HIS A 60 -8.00 -13.81 -36.04
C HIS A 60 -6.98 -13.86 -37.18
N SER A 61 -7.05 -12.93 -38.14
CA SER A 61 -6.25 -12.98 -39.38
C SER A 61 -5.29 -11.80 -39.58
N SER A 62 -5.28 -10.79 -38.70
CA SER A 62 -4.26 -9.73 -38.74
C SER A 62 -2.98 -10.17 -38.00
N PRO A 63 -1.79 -10.19 -38.64
CA PRO A 63 -0.53 -10.33 -37.94
C PRO A 63 -0.35 -9.14 -36.99
N PRO A 64 0.33 -9.30 -35.85
CA PRO A 64 0.40 -8.26 -34.82
C PRO A 64 1.13 -7.04 -35.38
N SER A 65 0.38 -6.00 -35.72
CA SER A 65 0.89 -4.66 -35.95
C SER A 65 1.46 -4.16 -34.62
N THR A 66 2.76 -3.89 -34.62
CA THR A 66 3.55 -3.30 -33.54
C THR A 66 2.94 -1.97 -33.07
N LEU A 67 2.08 -2.04 -32.07
CA LEU A 67 1.78 -0.91 -31.20
C LEU A 67 3.03 -0.70 -30.33
N ASN A 68 3.86 0.28 -30.73
CA ASN A 68 4.93 0.82 -29.91
C ASN A 68 4.33 1.55 -28.71
N CYS A 69 3.96 0.79 -27.68
CA CYS A 69 3.96 1.26 -26.31
C CYS A 69 5.41 1.36 -25.85
N THR A 70 6.15 2.38 -26.30
CA THR A 70 7.36 2.81 -25.60
C THR A 70 6.94 3.57 -24.34
N MET A 71 6.33 2.84 -23.41
CA MET A 71 6.74 3.02 -22.02
C MET A 71 8.22 2.67 -22.05
N ASP A 72 9.07 3.58 -21.60
CA ASP A 72 10.48 3.32 -21.40
C ASP A 72 10.58 2.17 -20.39
N SER A 73 10.46 0.94 -20.89
CA SER A 73 10.78 -0.28 -20.19
C SER A 73 12.29 -0.30 -20.12
N ALA A 74 12.85 0.65 -19.34
CA ALA A 74 14.15 0.49 -18.75
C ALA A 74 14.18 -0.97 -18.28
N ASN A 75 15.15 -1.70 -18.79
CA ASN A 75 15.21 -3.14 -18.73
C ASN A 75 15.41 -3.58 -17.26
N ARG A 76 14.35 -3.48 -16.43
CA ARG A 76 14.31 -3.81 -14.99
C ARG A 76 14.51 -5.30 -14.72
N ARG A 77 14.81 -6.09 -15.78
CA ARG A 77 15.07 -7.52 -15.74
C ARG A 77 16.55 -7.85 -15.94
N HIS A 78 17.42 -6.86 -16.07
CA HIS A 78 18.85 -7.11 -16.14
C HIS A 78 19.43 -7.16 -14.73
N ASP A 79 19.31 -8.31 -14.07
CA ASP A 79 20.11 -8.61 -12.90
C ASP A 79 21.57 -8.69 -13.35
N SER A 80 22.40 -7.81 -12.77
CA SER A 80 23.83 -7.82 -13.04
C SER A 80 24.41 -9.19 -12.65
N PRO A 81 25.26 -9.82 -13.47
CA PRO A 81 25.87 -11.13 -13.16
C PRO A 81 26.86 -11.05 -11.98
N ASN A 82 27.14 -9.85 -11.47
CA ASN A 82 28.05 -9.64 -10.35
C ASN A 82 27.42 -10.09 -9.04
N LYS A 83 28.19 -10.87 -8.27
CA LYS A 83 27.79 -11.30 -6.92
C LYS A 83 27.64 -10.10 -6.00
N THR A 84 26.57 -10.07 -5.23
CA THR A 84 26.26 -9.06 -4.21
C THR A 84 26.25 -9.69 -2.82
N PHE A 85 25.93 -8.91 -1.79
CA PHE A 85 25.79 -9.45 -0.44
C PHE A 85 24.59 -10.40 -0.29
N TYR A 86 23.65 -10.40 -1.24
CA TYR A 86 22.54 -11.36 -1.29
C TYR A 86 22.98 -12.80 -1.60
N ASP A 87 24.15 -12.97 -2.21
CA ASP A 87 24.71 -14.29 -2.53
C ASP A 87 25.43 -14.94 -1.33
N ASP A 88 25.56 -14.23 -0.20
CA ASP A 88 26.12 -14.79 1.03
C ASP A 88 25.10 -15.66 1.74
N ALA A 89 25.36 -16.97 1.81
CA ALA A 89 24.54 -17.94 2.54
C ALA A 89 24.40 -17.63 4.04
N LYS A 90 25.24 -16.75 4.61
CA LYS A 90 25.17 -16.30 6.00
C LYS A 90 24.29 -15.05 6.18
N LEU A 91 23.76 -14.46 5.10
CA LEU A 91 22.89 -13.30 5.19
C LEU A 91 21.65 -13.62 6.03
N ASN A 92 21.37 -12.77 7.01
CA ASN A 92 20.24 -12.93 7.92
C ASN A 92 19.52 -11.59 8.14
N TYR A 93 18.22 -11.60 7.84
CA TYR A 93 17.32 -10.46 8.04
C TYR A 93 16.89 -10.30 9.49
N SER A 94 16.98 -11.37 10.29
CA SER A 94 16.59 -11.37 11.70
C SER A 94 17.43 -10.41 12.52
N ILE A 95 16.79 -9.78 13.51
CA ILE A 95 17.47 -8.97 14.52
C ILE A 95 18.35 -9.86 15.41
N GLY A 96 19.50 -9.32 15.86
CA GLY A 96 20.44 -10.02 16.76
C GLY A 96 21.72 -10.55 16.09
N SER A 97 21.81 -10.54 14.77
CA SER A 97 23.05 -10.85 14.04
C SER A 97 23.58 -9.59 13.32
N PRO A 98 24.57 -8.87 13.88
CA PRO A 98 25.06 -7.64 13.25
C PRO A 98 25.59 -7.89 11.85
N LEU A 99 25.05 -7.18 10.85
CA LEU A 99 25.61 -7.22 9.50
C LEU A 99 26.78 -6.25 9.46
N GLN A 100 27.98 -6.79 9.27
CA GLN A 100 29.19 -5.97 9.16
C GLN A 100 29.26 -5.28 7.80
N ASN A 101 29.80 -4.06 7.79
CA ASN A 101 30.10 -3.26 6.60
C ASN A 101 28.88 -3.06 5.67
N TRP A 102 27.72 -2.72 6.26
CA TRP A 102 26.49 -2.48 5.51
C TRP A 102 26.67 -1.41 4.43
N ASP A 103 27.27 -0.26 4.78
CA ASP A 103 27.41 0.87 3.86
C ASP A 103 28.23 0.50 2.62
N ASP A 104 29.31 -0.26 2.79
CA ASP A 104 30.13 -0.71 1.66
C ASP A 104 29.38 -1.73 0.79
N LYS A 105 28.62 -2.64 1.41
CA LYS A 105 27.78 -3.61 0.70
C LYS A 105 26.68 -2.93 -0.10
N ARG A 106 26.01 -1.94 0.50
CA ARG A 106 24.98 -1.12 -0.15
C ARG A 106 25.57 -0.32 -1.30
N ARG A 107 26.69 0.39 -1.08
CA ARG A 107 27.37 1.18 -2.12
C ARG A 107 27.81 0.30 -3.29
N PHE A 108 28.33 -0.89 -3.00
CA PHE A 108 28.67 -1.88 -4.01
C PHE A 108 27.43 -2.34 -4.79
N TRP A 109 26.32 -2.64 -4.11
CA TRP A 109 25.07 -3.03 -4.76
C TRP A 109 24.55 -1.93 -5.69
N LEU A 110 24.48 -0.68 -5.22
CA LEU A 110 23.99 0.47 -6.01
C LEU A 110 24.86 0.76 -7.24
N LYS A 111 26.17 0.57 -7.14
CA LYS A 111 27.08 0.71 -8.29
C LYS A 111 26.73 -0.25 -9.44
N HIS A 112 26.20 -1.43 -9.13
CA HIS A 112 25.78 -2.43 -10.12
C HIS A 112 24.31 -2.29 -10.53
N HIS A 113 23.55 -1.41 -9.85
CA HIS A 113 22.13 -1.19 -10.03
C HIS A 113 21.82 0.32 -10.19
N PRO A 114 22.42 1.01 -11.17
CA PRO A 114 22.37 2.47 -11.27
C PRO A 114 20.94 3.03 -11.43
N PHE A 115 20.01 2.26 -12.00
CA PHE A 115 18.59 2.65 -12.10
C PHE A 115 17.89 2.81 -10.76
N TYR A 116 18.45 2.23 -9.70
CA TYR A 116 17.90 2.25 -8.35
C TYR A 116 18.63 3.27 -7.43
N ALA A 117 19.69 3.91 -7.91
CA ALA A 117 20.56 4.80 -7.13
C ALA A 117 20.03 6.24 -7.05
N ALA A 118 18.79 6.42 -6.58
CA ALA A 118 18.22 7.76 -6.32
C ALA A 118 18.28 8.09 -4.82
N GLU A 119 18.77 9.31 -4.50
CA GLU A 119 19.05 9.78 -3.14
C GLU A 119 17.78 10.15 -2.34
N ASP A 120 16.62 10.21 -2.98
CA ASP A 120 15.34 10.60 -2.39
C ASP A 120 14.32 9.45 -2.33
N ARG A 121 14.76 8.20 -2.54
CA ARG A 121 13.87 7.03 -2.47
C ARG A 121 13.42 6.76 -1.04
N VAL A 122 12.13 6.98 -0.80
CA VAL A 122 11.48 6.69 0.49
C VAL A 122 10.67 5.40 0.38
N LEU A 123 10.91 4.49 1.31
CA LEU A 123 10.05 3.33 1.56
C LEU A 123 9.26 3.55 2.85
N MET A 124 7.96 3.77 2.70
CA MET A 124 7.04 3.85 3.85
C MET A 124 6.74 2.44 4.36
N LEU A 125 7.00 2.21 5.65
CA LEU A 125 6.66 0.99 6.35
C LEU A 125 5.48 1.24 7.26
N THR A 126 4.49 0.35 7.22
CA THR A 126 3.39 0.32 8.17
C THR A 126 3.00 -1.13 8.43
N GLY A 127 2.25 -1.41 9.49
CA GLY A 127 1.84 -2.78 9.75
C GLY A 127 0.85 -2.94 10.89
N SER A 128 0.22 -4.10 10.90
CA SER A 128 -0.72 -4.53 11.93
C SER A 128 -0.39 -5.94 12.41
N GLN A 129 -1.11 -6.39 13.42
CA GLN A 129 -1.10 -7.79 13.81
C GLN A 129 -1.57 -8.71 12.65
N PRO A 130 -1.13 -9.98 12.61
CA PRO A 130 -1.54 -10.98 11.60
C PRO A 130 -3.01 -11.41 11.70
N PHE A 131 -3.59 -11.29 12.89
CA PHE A 131 -4.92 -11.82 13.19
C PHE A 131 -5.98 -10.72 13.15
N PRO A 132 -7.25 -11.05 12.88
CA PRO A 132 -8.34 -10.08 12.94
C PRO A 132 -8.36 -9.31 14.26
N CYS A 133 -8.73 -8.03 14.20
CA CYS A 133 -8.91 -7.22 15.40
C CYS A 133 -9.95 -7.85 16.34
N HIS A 134 -9.71 -7.79 17.65
CA HIS A 134 -10.70 -8.25 18.64
C HIS A 134 -12.04 -7.52 18.48
N ASN A 135 -11.99 -6.22 18.20
CA ASN A 135 -13.15 -5.45 17.78
C ASN A 135 -13.20 -5.42 16.25
N PRO A 136 -14.25 -5.98 15.59
CA PRO A 136 -14.35 -6.03 14.12
C PRO A 136 -14.29 -4.66 13.42
N ILE A 137 -14.61 -3.57 14.13
CA ILE A 137 -14.47 -2.22 13.55
C ILE A 137 -13.00 -1.84 13.34
N GLY A 138 -12.07 -2.46 14.06
CA GLY A 138 -10.64 -2.22 13.96
C GLY A 138 -10.10 -2.52 12.57
N ASP A 139 -10.47 -3.67 11.99
CA ASP A 139 -10.02 -4.06 10.64
C ASP A 139 -10.56 -3.08 9.58
N PHE A 140 -11.76 -2.53 9.80
CA PHE A 140 -12.31 -1.48 8.92
C PHE A 140 -11.51 -0.18 8.99
N PHE A 141 -11.00 0.20 10.16
CA PHE A 141 -10.09 1.35 10.29
C PHE A 141 -8.73 1.06 9.66
N GLN A 142 -8.14 -0.12 9.91
CA GLN A 142 -6.87 -0.52 9.31
C GLN A 142 -6.92 -0.46 7.77
N LEU A 143 -8.00 -0.96 7.17
CA LEU A 143 -8.21 -0.87 5.72
C LEU A 143 -8.21 0.59 5.23
N ARG A 144 -8.91 1.49 5.94
CA ARG A 144 -9.00 2.91 5.56
C ARG A 144 -7.68 3.65 5.75
N PHE A 145 -7.00 3.39 6.84
CA PHE A 145 -5.72 4.01 7.17
C PHE A 145 -4.61 3.52 6.24
N PHE A 146 -4.65 2.26 5.82
CA PHE A 146 -3.76 1.76 4.79
C PHE A 146 -4.04 2.41 3.43
N LYS A 147 -5.32 2.50 3.01
CA LYS A 147 -5.67 3.21 1.76
C LYS A 147 -5.17 4.66 1.76
N ASN A 148 -5.32 5.37 2.87
CA ASN A 148 -4.81 6.74 3.02
C ASN A 148 -3.30 6.83 2.74
N LYS A 149 -2.51 5.92 3.33
CA LYS A 149 -1.05 5.85 3.10
C LYS A 149 -0.70 5.47 1.66
N VAL A 150 -1.41 4.49 1.07
CA VAL A 150 -1.23 4.11 -0.34
C VAL A 150 -1.48 5.29 -1.28
N ASP A 151 -2.56 6.05 -1.04
CA ASP A 151 -2.87 7.22 -1.86
C ASP A 151 -1.79 8.30 -1.71
N TYR A 152 -1.27 8.53 -0.50
CA TYR A 152 -0.17 9.47 -0.26
C TYR A 152 1.12 9.05 -0.96
N CYS A 153 1.54 7.79 -0.79
CA CYS A 153 2.73 7.25 -1.44
C CYS A 153 2.64 7.34 -2.96
N ARG A 154 1.45 7.07 -3.53
CA ARG A 154 1.21 7.22 -4.98
C ARG A 154 1.38 8.67 -5.47
N ILE A 155 0.91 9.66 -4.71
CA ILE A 155 1.03 11.08 -5.07
C ILE A 155 2.50 11.53 -5.07
N HIS A 156 3.28 11.05 -4.11
CA HIS A 156 4.66 11.51 -3.89
C HIS A 156 5.73 10.59 -4.49
N GLY A 157 5.34 9.47 -5.11
CA GLY A 157 6.27 8.52 -5.72
C GLY A 157 7.05 7.68 -4.71
N TYR A 158 6.52 7.50 -3.51
CA TYR A 158 7.12 6.66 -2.46
C TYR A 158 6.70 5.21 -2.62
N ASP A 159 7.59 4.30 -2.25
CA ASP A 159 7.26 2.88 -2.12
C ASP A 159 6.53 2.66 -0.77
N ILE A 160 5.71 1.62 -0.69
CA ILE A 160 4.99 1.27 0.54
C ILE A 160 5.03 -0.23 0.79
N PHE A 161 5.33 -0.61 2.02
CA PHE A 161 5.27 -1.99 2.48
C PHE A 161 4.37 -2.11 3.71
N TYR A 162 3.42 -3.04 3.64
CA TYR A 162 2.51 -3.36 4.73
C TYR A 162 2.90 -4.70 5.35
N ASN A 163 3.42 -4.68 6.58
CA ASN A 163 3.72 -5.90 7.31
C ASN A 163 2.52 -6.36 8.13
N ASN A 164 2.15 -7.63 7.97
CA ASN A 164 1.19 -8.32 8.83
C ASN A 164 1.80 -9.60 9.45
N ALA A 165 3.12 -9.75 9.46
CA ALA A 165 3.81 -10.92 9.99
C ALA A 165 4.60 -10.62 11.28
N ILE A 166 4.73 -11.62 12.15
CA ILE A 166 5.61 -11.53 13.33
C ILE A 166 7.00 -12.03 12.93
N LEU A 167 7.95 -11.11 12.80
CA LEU A 167 9.31 -11.44 12.35
C LEU A 167 10.25 -11.89 13.48
N HIS A 168 9.86 -11.67 14.74
CA HIS A 168 10.65 -12.11 15.89
C HIS A 168 9.73 -12.47 17.07
N PRO A 169 9.82 -13.69 17.63
CA PRO A 169 8.85 -14.20 18.60
C PRO A 169 8.87 -13.49 19.95
N LYS A 170 9.97 -12.79 20.28
CA LYS A 170 10.11 -12.01 21.54
C LYS A 170 9.88 -10.51 21.35
N MET A 171 9.59 -10.05 20.13
CA MET A 171 9.38 -8.63 19.82
C MET A 171 8.02 -8.49 19.13
N ASP A 172 6.96 -8.69 19.91
CA ASP A 172 5.58 -8.54 19.47
C ASP A 172 5.08 -7.11 19.72
N SER A 173 3.83 -6.85 19.32
CA SER A 173 3.14 -5.57 19.58
C SER A 173 3.99 -4.36 19.13
N TYR A 174 4.17 -3.37 20.00
CA TYR A 174 4.93 -2.15 19.73
C TYR A 174 6.40 -2.41 19.34
N TRP A 175 6.99 -3.53 19.77
CA TRP A 175 8.38 -3.87 19.44
C TRP A 175 8.54 -4.55 18.08
N ALA A 176 7.43 -4.97 17.46
CA ALA A 176 7.46 -5.64 16.15
C ALA A 176 8.05 -4.75 15.04
N LYS A 177 8.00 -3.41 15.19
CA LYS A 177 8.58 -2.48 14.22
C LYS A 177 10.08 -2.65 14.04
N THR A 178 10.82 -2.97 15.09
CA THR A 178 12.28 -3.07 15.02
C THR A 178 12.78 -4.18 14.07
N PRO A 179 12.33 -5.44 14.18
CA PRO A 179 12.73 -6.47 13.22
C PRO A 179 12.20 -6.20 11.80
N ILE A 180 11.04 -5.53 11.65
CA ILE A 180 10.49 -5.14 10.34
C ILE A 180 11.39 -4.10 9.66
N ILE A 181 11.73 -3.02 10.37
CA ILE A 181 12.61 -1.97 9.87
C ILE A 181 13.96 -2.56 9.47
N ARG A 182 14.56 -3.40 10.33
CA ARG A 182 15.83 -4.07 10.00
C ARG A 182 15.71 -4.91 8.72
N ALA A 183 14.68 -5.74 8.60
CA ALA A 183 14.49 -6.57 7.43
C ALA A 183 14.30 -5.72 6.16
N ALA A 184 13.57 -4.61 6.26
CA ALA A 184 13.34 -3.68 5.16
C ALA A 184 14.63 -2.98 4.72
N ILE A 185 15.48 -2.49 5.64
CA ILE A 185 16.79 -1.90 5.32
C ILE A 185 17.62 -2.87 4.48
N LEU A 186 17.63 -4.16 4.86
CA LEU A 186 18.42 -5.18 4.16
C LEU A 186 17.78 -5.65 2.85
N ALA A 187 16.45 -5.64 2.75
CA ALA A 187 15.71 -6.07 1.56
C ALA A 187 15.65 -4.97 0.48
N HIS A 188 15.78 -3.70 0.88
CA HIS A 188 15.64 -2.53 0.02
C HIS A 188 16.87 -1.61 0.08
N PRO A 189 18.06 -2.07 -0.40
CA PRO A 189 19.27 -1.26 -0.46
C PRO A 189 19.13 -0.04 -1.38
N GLU A 190 18.13 -0.02 -2.27
CA GLU A 190 17.74 1.13 -3.07
C GLU A 190 17.03 2.23 -2.28
N ALA A 191 16.37 1.91 -1.17
CA ALA A 191 15.75 2.92 -0.34
C ALA A 191 16.86 3.75 0.33
N GLU A 192 16.78 5.06 0.19
CA GLU A 192 17.60 5.95 1.02
C GLU A 192 16.93 6.11 2.36
N TRP A 193 15.61 6.33 2.42
CA TRP A 193 14.89 6.55 3.67
C TRP A 193 13.87 5.45 3.97
N ILE A 194 13.93 4.89 5.19
CA ILE A 194 12.85 4.06 5.74
C ILE A 194 11.97 4.92 6.64
N TRP A 195 10.71 5.10 6.26
CA TRP A 195 9.75 5.88 7.03
C TRP A 195 8.72 4.98 7.70
N TRP A 196 8.89 4.74 9.00
CA TRP A 196 7.90 4.01 9.78
C TRP A 196 6.70 4.89 10.12
N VAL A 197 5.50 4.41 9.79
CA VAL A 197 4.22 5.07 10.08
C VAL A 197 3.29 4.04 10.73
N ASP A 198 2.88 4.29 11.97
CA ASP A 198 1.99 3.39 12.70
C ASP A 198 0.66 3.16 11.95
N SER A 199 0.03 1.99 12.18
CA SER A 199 -1.20 1.63 11.46
C SER A 199 -2.38 2.55 11.78
N ASP A 200 -2.40 3.14 12.97
CA ASP A 200 -3.42 4.08 13.45
C ASP A 200 -3.10 5.56 13.14
N ALA A 201 -1.92 5.87 12.60
CA ALA A 201 -1.60 7.19 12.09
C ALA A 201 -2.29 7.45 10.73
N VAL A 202 -2.75 8.68 10.51
CA VAL A 202 -3.42 9.11 9.27
C VAL A 202 -2.74 10.36 8.74
N ILE A 203 -2.44 10.36 7.44
CA ILE A 203 -1.90 11.51 6.75
C ILE A 203 -3.06 12.40 6.32
N THR A 204 -3.08 13.62 6.84
CA THR A 204 -4.17 14.58 6.61
C THR A 204 -3.80 15.66 5.61
N ASP A 205 -2.53 16.05 5.57
CA ASP A 205 -1.96 16.90 4.52
C ASP A 205 -1.37 16.01 3.43
N MET A 206 -2.10 15.89 2.31
CA MET A 206 -1.70 15.03 1.19
C MET A 206 -0.73 15.74 0.23
N ASP A 207 -0.56 17.06 0.37
CA ASP A 207 0.32 17.87 -0.49
C ASP A 207 1.71 18.04 0.14
N PHE A 208 1.82 17.89 1.46
CA PHE A 208 3.08 17.92 2.19
C PHE A 208 4.09 16.91 1.63
N ARG A 209 5.35 17.36 1.50
CA ARG A 209 6.50 16.53 1.12
C ARG A 209 7.54 16.55 2.22
N LEU A 210 8.15 15.40 2.46
CA LEU A 210 9.27 15.31 3.40
C LEU A 210 10.41 16.21 2.91
N PRO A 211 10.94 17.13 3.73
CA PRO A 211 12.05 17.99 3.35
C PRO A 211 13.38 17.23 3.48
N LEU A 212 13.60 16.21 2.64
CA LEU A 212 14.75 15.28 2.75
C LEU A 212 16.11 15.99 2.72
N ASP A 213 16.24 17.08 1.97
CA ASP A 213 17.46 17.90 1.93
C ASP A 213 17.88 18.44 3.30
N LYS A 214 16.89 18.70 4.18
CA LYS A 214 17.14 19.15 5.56
C LYS A 214 17.78 18.05 6.41
N TYR A 215 17.61 16.80 6.02
CA TYR A 215 17.98 15.62 6.81
C TYR A 215 19.23 14.92 6.28
N LYS A 216 19.86 15.40 5.21
CA LYS A 216 21.02 14.76 4.54
C LYS A 216 22.20 14.41 5.45
N ASP A 217 22.38 15.13 6.55
CA ASP A 217 23.47 14.95 7.51
C ASP A 217 23.04 14.15 8.76
N TYR A 218 21.86 13.50 8.70
CA TYR A 218 21.25 12.76 9.80
C TYR A 218 20.78 11.38 9.34
N ASN A 219 20.85 10.40 10.25
CA ASN A 219 20.39 9.02 9.98
C ASN A 219 19.06 8.70 10.66
N LEU A 220 18.58 9.59 11.54
CA LEU A 220 17.36 9.40 12.30
C LEU A 220 16.63 10.74 12.48
N VAL A 221 15.36 10.78 12.07
CA VAL A 221 14.46 11.92 12.26
C VAL A 221 13.27 11.46 13.07
N VAL A 222 12.97 12.22 14.13
CA VAL A 222 11.85 11.96 15.02
C VAL A 222 11.09 13.26 15.26
N ASP A 223 9.76 13.20 15.20
CA ASP A 223 8.93 14.29 15.70
C ASP A 223 9.04 14.41 17.22
N GLY A 224 9.25 15.63 17.70
CA GLY A 224 9.33 15.92 19.13
C GLY A 224 10.17 17.15 19.45
N TRP A 225 10.25 17.46 20.74
CA TRP A 225 11.03 18.59 21.25
C TRP A 225 12.25 18.10 22.04
N PRO A 226 13.46 18.66 21.82
CA PRO A 226 14.67 18.25 22.53
C PRO A 226 14.50 18.22 24.06
N GLY A 227 13.84 19.23 24.63
CA GLY A 227 13.57 19.30 26.07
C GLY A 227 12.63 18.21 26.59
N MET A 228 11.82 17.57 25.74
CA MET A 228 10.99 16.42 26.12
C MET A 228 11.72 15.11 25.88
N ILE A 229 12.51 15.02 24.82
CA ILE A 229 13.26 13.80 24.48
C ILE A 229 14.42 13.59 25.46
N TYR A 230 15.31 14.57 25.61
CA TYR A 230 16.52 14.41 26.42
C TYR A 230 16.27 14.47 27.92
N VAL A 231 15.16 15.09 28.35
CA VAL A 231 14.84 15.23 29.79
C VAL A 231 13.82 14.20 30.24
N LYS A 232 12.84 13.83 29.40
CA LYS A 232 11.71 12.96 29.78
C LYS A 232 11.61 11.66 28.97
N GLY A 233 12.37 11.50 27.88
CA GLY A 233 12.45 10.26 27.11
C GLY A 233 11.23 9.92 26.22
N MET A 234 10.47 10.90 25.74
CA MET A 234 9.27 10.67 24.89
C MET A 234 9.57 10.87 23.40
N VAL A 235 9.16 9.93 22.54
CA VAL A 235 9.49 9.84 21.09
C VAL A 235 8.30 9.21 20.33
N ASP A 236 7.76 9.86 19.29
CA ASP A 236 6.49 9.42 18.64
C ASP A 236 6.60 8.99 17.15
N ILE A 237 7.59 9.45 16.36
CA ILE A 237 7.72 9.08 14.93
C ILE A 237 9.17 8.76 14.58
N VAL A 238 9.44 7.76 13.74
CA VAL A 238 10.83 7.33 13.42
C VAL A 238 11.00 7.25 11.89
N ILE A 239 11.88 8.09 11.35
CA ILE A 239 12.45 7.93 10.00
C ILE A 239 13.91 7.57 10.20
N SER A 240 14.36 6.40 9.73
CA SER A 240 15.73 5.91 9.99
C SER A 240 16.37 5.36 8.73
N VAL A 241 17.69 5.48 8.64
CA VAL A 241 18.56 4.84 7.64
C VAL A 241 19.77 4.25 8.34
#